data_AF-A0A653TNJ8-F1
#
_entry.id   AF-A0A653TNJ8-F1
#
_cell.length_a   1.000
_cell.length_b   1.000
_cell.length_c   1.000
_cell.angle_alpha   90.00
_cell.angle_beta   90.00
_cell.angle_gamma   90.00
#
_symmetry.space_group_name_H-M   'P 1'
#
loop_
_entity.id
_entity.type
_entity.pdbx_description
1 polymer ?
#
loop_
_entity_poly.entity_id
_entity_poly.type
_entity_poly.pdbx_seq_one_letter_code
_entity_poly.pdbx_strand_id
1 'polypeptide(L)'
;MAASRCKQGFVARQARSALPYNGLTKPPYPRWQLKGRTACIAHGAHPATGTHLLQRHQLQHGYMQGLTTVTTSFSSSVERGGAQSGDPVGAGNDGVLVVDAALRCVSADATFAHLFELDAAALGNRALDDTPLPKPLAAALAEAADAALAGNGIRRAHVAFDDDDATRSFAILALPSADTVTLVVSPSANASEEATVGRVAHLRAEAALFMRDHVLSIVSHDLRGPLNAIHSWGYVLERKVDAKDPAAQRALTGIRSGVEQQVKLIEQSVDTTRAETRAVSLSLAPVAVRPLLDKSVALARASSARSRGVTFAVESPLAEEQVEGDPERLTQMLWLMLAFAAEASPRDATVQVSSVVEGGMWRTDVRFTTSAQALTDASAPHALEAFARRQALEPREAGRIAWGLALCKRVAEAHGGGFEHANIVDGEEAVLSARIAVAGM
;
A
#
# COMPACT_ATOMS: atom_id res chain seq x y z
N MET A 1 -11.55 -64.96 -21.55
CA MET A 1 -10.94 -63.90 -20.72
C MET A 1 -10.15 -62.97 -21.65
N ALA A 2 -10.79 -62.05 -22.38
CA ALA A 2 -11.13 -60.65 -22.01
C ALA A 2 -9.87 -59.83 -21.63
N ALA A 3 -9.24 -58.99 -22.47
CA ALA A 3 -9.65 -57.76 -23.19
C ALA A 3 -9.95 -56.57 -22.24
N SER A 4 -9.19 -55.46 -22.24
CA SER A 4 -9.35 -54.26 -23.11
C SER A 4 -8.32 -53.20 -22.63
N ARG A 5 -7.45 -52.55 -23.42
CA ARG A 5 -7.57 -51.46 -24.43
C ARG A 5 -8.58 -50.35 -24.12
N CYS A 6 -8.08 -49.12 -23.97
CA CYS A 6 -8.73 -47.94 -24.55
C CYS A 6 -7.69 -46.87 -24.96
N LYS A 7 -7.66 -46.57 -26.26
CA LYS A 7 -7.03 -45.42 -26.90
C LYS A 7 -8.14 -44.40 -27.16
N GLN A 8 -7.89 -43.12 -26.94
CA GLN A 8 -8.61 -42.05 -27.63
C GLN A 8 -7.59 -41.10 -28.27
N GLY A 9 -7.70 -40.99 -29.60
CA GLY A 9 -7.06 -39.94 -30.39
C GLY A 9 -8.11 -38.92 -30.80
N PHE A 10 -7.66 -37.70 -31.09
CA PHE A 10 -8.46 -36.74 -31.84
C PHE A 10 -7.65 -36.21 -33.02
N VAL A 11 -8.31 -36.17 -34.17
CA VAL A 11 -7.79 -35.89 -35.51
C VAL A 11 -8.02 -34.41 -35.82
N ALA A 12 -6.98 -33.67 -36.21
CA ALA A 12 -7.12 -32.34 -36.77
C ALA A 12 -7.21 -32.44 -38.32
N ARG A 13 -8.38 -32.10 -38.87
CA ARG A 13 -8.62 -31.95 -40.31
C ARG A 13 -8.03 -30.64 -40.81
N GLN A 14 -7.32 -30.75 -41.93
CA GLN A 14 -6.77 -29.67 -42.72
C GLN A 14 -7.88 -29.09 -43.62
N ALA A 15 -8.10 -27.78 -43.57
CA ALA A 15 -8.88 -27.05 -44.58
C ALA A 15 -8.01 -25.92 -45.13
N ARG A 16 -7.63 -26.03 -46.41
CA ARG A 16 -7.11 -24.93 -47.22
C ARG A 16 -8.29 -24.31 -47.97
N SER A 17 -8.39 -22.98 -47.97
CA SER A 17 -8.81 -22.23 -49.16
C SER A 17 -8.18 -20.85 -49.12
N ALA A 18 -7.76 -20.40 -50.30
CA ALA A 18 -6.97 -19.21 -50.58
C ALA A 18 -7.88 -18.01 -50.91
N LEU A 19 -7.34 -16.79 -50.77
CA LEU A 19 -7.40 -15.65 -51.73
C LEU A 19 -6.57 -14.45 -51.20
N PRO A 20 -6.14 -13.48 -52.05
CA PRO A 20 -4.86 -12.78 -51.89
C PRO A 20 -4.94 -11.22 -51.88
N TYR A 21 -3.77 -10.56 -51.75
CA TYR A 21 -3.45 -9.13 -52.07
C TYR A 21 -4.09 -8.08 -51.11
N ASN A 22 -3.51 -6.92 -50.74
CA ASN A 22 -2.46 -6.08 -51.32
C ASN A 22 -1.97 -4.99 -50.31
N GLY A 23 -0.71 -4.56 -50.44
CA GLY A 23 -0.21 -3.17 -50.26
C GLY A 23 -0.33 -2.41 -48.92
N LEU A 24 0.82 -1.98 -48.36
CA LEU A 24 1.25 -0.56 -48.33
C LEU A 24 2.46 -0.32 -47.36
N THR A 25 3.57 0.08 -47.96
CA THR A 25 4.55 1.14 -47.56
C THR A 25 4.94 1.36 -46.08
N LYS A 26 6.24 1.22 -45.79
CA LYS A 26 6.98 1.83 -44.65
C LYS A 26 7.02 3.37 -44.74
N PRO A 27 7.23 4.10 -43.63
CA PRO A 27 8.54 4.79 -43.43
C PRO A 27 9.00 4.81 -41.93
N PRO A 28 9.98 5.62 -41.46
CA PRO A 28 11.32 5.16 -41.05
C PRO A 28 11.60 5.26 -39.53
N TYR A 29 12.47 4.39 -39.01
CA TYR A 29 12.99 4.49 -37.64
C TYR A 29 14.24 5.39 -37.56
N PRO A 30 14.36 6.28 -36.55
CA PRO A 30 15.60 7.00 -36.29
C PRO A 30 16.61 6.16 -35.49
N ARG A 31 17.87 6.24 -35.92
CA ARG A 31 19.06 5.67 -35.24
C ARG A 31 19.39 6.48 -33.99
N TRP A 32 19.50 5.81 -32.83
CA TRP A 32 20.15 6.37 -31.64
C TRP A 32 21.53 5.73 -31.46
N GLN A 33 22.58 6.54 -31.55
CA GLN A 33 23.94 6.20 -31.11
C GLN A 33 24.09 6.60 -29.64
N LEU A 34 24.52 5.68 -28.78
CA LEU A 34 24.97 6.00 -27.43
C LEU A 34 26.43 5.57 -27.26
N LYS A 35 27.30 6.58 -27.15
CA LYS A 35 28.68 6.50 -26.66
C LYS A 35 28.63 6.26 -25.15
N GLY A 36 29.45 5.32 -24.67
CA GLY A 36 29.52 4.96 -23.25
C GLY A 36 30.25 5.95 -22.36
N ARG A 37 30.20 5.68 -21.04
CA ARG A 37 31.32 5.82 -20.12
C ARG A 37 31.04 5.08 -18.81
N THR A 38 32.00 4.25 -18.43
CA THR A 38 32.13 3.50 -17.19
C THR A 38 32.61 4.43 -16.07
N ALA A 39 32.13 4.22 -14.84
CA ALA A 39 32.81 4.69 -13.63
C ALA A 39 32.55 3.71 -12.48
N CYS A 40 33.62 3.09 -12.00
CA CYS A 40 33.69 2.31 -10.77
C CYS A 40 34.11 3.23 -9.61
N ILE A 41 33.51 3.11 -8.41
CA ILE A 41 34.17 3.47 -7.14
C ILE A 41 33.77 2.45 -6.06
N ALA A 42 34.77 2.12 -5.23
CA ALA A 42 34.87 1.02 -4.30
C ALA A 42 34.50 1.37 -2.83
N HIS A 43 34.55 0.31 -2.01
CA HIS A 43 34.25 0.15 -0.58
C HIS A 43 34.82 1.17 0.43
N GLY A 44 34.15 1.24 1.59
CA GLY A 44 34.71 1.65 2.89
C GLY A 44 33.83 1.15 4.05
N ALA A 45 34.44 0.55 5.09
CA ALA A 45 33.81 -0.22 6.17
C ALA A 45 33.92 0.45 7.56
N HIS A 46 32.87 0.27 8.41
CA HIS A 46 32.75 0.23 9.91
C HIS A 46 33.47 1.28 10.82
N PRO A 47 33.25 1.38 12.16
CA PRO A 47 32.46 0.59 13.15
C PRO A 47 31.46 1.44 14.03
N ALA A 48 30.35 0.90 14.57
CA ALA A 48 30.10 0.19 15.85
C ALA A 48 30.20 0.99 17.19
N THR A 49 29.05 1.18 17.86
CA THR A 49 28.79 1.36 19.32
C THR A 49 27.26 1.44 19.49
N GLY A 50 26.49 0.73 20.32
CA GLY A 50 26.74 -0.17 21.44
C GLY A 50 26.28 0.45 22.78
N THR A 51 25.00 0.39 23.18
CA THR A 51 24.57 0.43 24.61
C THR A 51 23.12 -0.01 24.86
N HIS A 52 22.85 -0.42 26.10
CA HIS A 52 21.86 -1.36 26.62
C HIS A 52 20.49 -0.80 27.07
N LEU A 53 19.46 -1.65 26.97
CA LEU A 53 18.34 -2.00 27.89
C LEU A 53 17.84 -0.99 28.95
N LEU A 54 16.50 -0.84 29.04
CA LEU A 54 15.74 -1.07 30.28
C LEU A 54 14.23 -1.23 30.02
N GLN A 55 13.68 -2.27 30.64
CA GLN A 55 12.30 -2.77 30.59
C GLN A 55 11.54 -2.27 31.83
N ARG A 56 10.26 -1.90 31.71
CA ARG A 56 9.39 -1.69 32.88
C ARG A 56 7.95 -2.15 32.62
N HIS A 57 7.54 -3.14 33.43
CA HIS A 57 6.18 -3.61 33.65
C HIS A 57 5.36 -2.58 34.44
N GLN A 58 4.04 -2.47 34.19
CA GLN A 58 3.06 -2.30 35.26
C GLN A 58 1.63 -2.69 34.82
N LEU A 59 0.94 -3.37 35.73
CA LEU A 59 -0.43 -3.88 35.71
C LEU A 59 -1.42 -2.78 36.16
N GLN A 60 -2.69 -2.82 35.74
CA GLN A 60 -3.87 -2.97 36.62
C GLN A 60 -5.25 -2.92 35.91
N HIS A 61 -6.21 -3.61 36.54
CA HIS A 61 -7.62 -3.86 36.21
C HIS A 61 -8.57 -2.64 36.34
N GLY A 62 -9.70 -2.67 35.60
CA GLY A 62 -11.05 -2.62 36.20
C GLY A 62 -11.99 -1.41 36.00
N TYR A 63 -12.99 -1.59 35.10
CA TYR A 63 -14.40 -1.11 35.11
C TYR A 63 -14.84 0.36 34.82
N MET A 64 -15.53 0.50 33.66
CA MET A 64 -16.77 1.24 33.29
C MET A 64 -16.97 2.76 33.59
N GLN A 65 -17.07 3.60 32.54
CA GLN A 65 -18.30 4.11 31.89
C GLN A 65 -17.99 5.29 30.92
N GLY A 66 -18.60 5.29 29.73
CA GLY A 66 -18.72 6.45 28.82
C GLY A 66 -17.43 7.10 28.30
N LEU A 67 -16.73 6.48 27.34
CA LEU A 67 -15.53 7.07 26.73
C LEU A 67 -15.88 8.04 25.59
N THR A 68 -15.65 9.33 25.80
CA THR A 68 -15.11 10.20 24.74
C THR A 68 -13.69 9.73 24.47
N THR A 69 -13.38 9.25 23.26
CA THR A 69 -12.03 8.75 22.94
C THR A 69 -11.09 9.92 22.71
N VAL A 70 -10.51 10.46 23.79
CA VAL A 70 -9.40 11.41 23.70
C VAL A 70 -8.13 10.62 23.38
N THR A 71 -7.65 10.72 22.13
CA THR A 71 -6.36 10.13 21.73
C THR A 71 -5.28 11.20 21.81
N THR A 72 -4.59 11.29 22.95
CA THR A 72 -3.40 12.14 23.08
C THR A 72 -2.18 11.29 22.71
N SER A 73 -1.56 11.56 21.55
CA SER A 73 -0.33 10.87 21.14
C SER A 73 0.88 11.78 21.39
N PHE A 74 1.81 11.32 22.21
CA PHE A 74 3.09 12.00 22.46
C PHE A 74 4.19 11.36 21.62
N SER A 75 4.84 12.16 20.79
CA SER A 75 6.14 11.78 20.21
C SER A 75 7.24 12.31 21.12
N SER A 76 8.02 11.41 21.72
CA SER A 76 9.13 11.73 22.62
C SER A 76 10.45 12.03 21.89
N SER A 77 10.42 12.23 20.58
CA SER A 77 11.63 12.54 19.81
C SER A 77 12.11 13.96 20.08
N VAL A 78 13.12 14.10 20.95
CA VAL A 78 13.93 15.31 21.10
C VAL A 78 14.84 15.42 19.88
N GLU A 79 14.36 16.05 18.82
CA GLU A 79 15.25 16.56 17.78
C GLU A 79 15.77 17.93 18.21
N ARG A 80 17.06 18.00 18.55
CA ARG A 80 17.78 19.26 18.71
C ARG A 80 17.92 19.92 17.33
N GLY A 81 16.91 20.67 16.94
CA GLY A 81 16.92 21.47 15.71
C GLY A 81 17.94 22.60 15.84
N GLY A 82 19.01 22.53 15.03
CA GLY A 82 19.93 23.64 14.84
C GLY A 82 19.19 24.84 14.25
N ALA A 83 19.47 26.02 14.79
CA ALA A 83 18.94 27.28 14.30
C ALA A 83 19.31 27.47 12.81
N GLN A 84 18.32 27.35 11.92
CA GLN A 84 18.38 27.97 10.61
C GLN A 84 17.26 29.00 10.51
N SER A 85 17.71 30.23 10.30
CA SER A 85 16.95 31.45 10.16
C SER A 85 16.14 31.46 8.88
N GLY A 86 14.85 31.79 9.03
CA GLY A 86 14.11 32.64 8.09
C GLY A 86 13.65 31.99 6.80
N ASP A 87 12.58 31.21 6.88
CA ASP A 87 11.58 31.19 5.81
C ASP A 87 10.32 31.94 6.29
N PRO A 88 9.67 32.73 5.41
CA PRO A 88 8.55 33.56 5.80
C PRO A 88 7.35 32.67 6.13
N VAL A 89 6.81 32.85 7.34
CA VAL A 89 5.52 32.34 7.79
C VAL A 89 4.47 32.73 6.73
N GLY A 90 4.11 31.77 5.89
CA GLY A 90 3.04 31.93 4.92
C GLY A 90 1.74 32.15 5.67
N ALA A 91 1.00 33.20 5.29
CA ALA A 91 -0.35 33.58 5.75
C ALA A 91 -1.05 32.51 6.61
N GLY A 92 -0.72 32.48 7.91
CA GLY A 92 -0.98 31.32 8.76
C GLY A 92 -2.32 31.44 9.46
N ASN A 93 -3.13 30.38 9.37
CA ASN A 93 -4.34 30.21 10.18
C ASN A 93 -4.00 29.71 11.61
N ASP A 94 -2.81 30.06 12.09
CA ASP A 94 -2.23 29.59 13.35
C ASP A 94 -2.60 30.57 14.46
N GLY A 95 -3.23 30.06 15.51
CA GLY A 95 -3.49 30.82 16.72
C GLY A 95 -2.32 30.75 17.69
N VAL A 96 -1.95 31.88 18.29
CA VAL A 96 -0.91 31.95 19.32
C VAL A 96 -1.53 32.24 20.68
N LEU A 97 -1.21 31.40 21.66
CA LEU A 97 -1.52 31.60 23.07
C LEU A 97 -0.22 31.58 23.89
N VAL A 98 -0.06 32.53 24.80
CA VAL A 98 1.06 32.59 25.74
C VAL A 98 0.55 32.31 27.14
N VAL A 99 1.21 31.40 27.85
CA VAL A 99 0.93 31.07 29.25
C VAL A 99 2.16 31.30 30.13
N ASP A 100 1.93 31.61 31.41
CA ASP A 100 3.00 31.68 32.42
C ASP A 100 3.35 30.31 33.01
N ALA A 101 4.35 30.25 33.88
CA ALA A 101 4.76 29.03 34.58
C ALA A 101 3.69 28.43 35.52
N ALA A 102 2.61 29.16 35.80
CA ALA A 102 1.44 28.68 36.54
C ALA A 102 0.27 28.31 35.60
N LEU A 103 0.54 28.19 34.29
CA LEU A 103 -0.42 27.89 33.23
C LEU A 103 -1.58 28.89 33.14
N ARG A 104 -1.34 30.15 33.52
CA ARG A 104 -2.28 31.24 33.31
C ARG A 104 -2.07 31.88 31.96
N CYS A 105 -3.16 32.12 31.23
CA CYS A 105 -3.13 32.78 29.94
C CYS A 105 -2.69 34.25 30.09
N VAL A 106 -1.52 34.56 29.56
CA VAL A 106 -0.93 35.91 29.54
C VAL A 106 -1.48 36.71 28.36
N SER A 107 -1.55 36.08 27.17
CA SER A 107 -2.07 36.71 25.97
C SER A 107 -2.51 35.67 24.94
N ALA A 108 -3.55 35.96 24.16
CA ALA A 108 -3.93 35.21 22.97
C ALA A 108 -4.04 36.18 21.79
N ASP A 109 -3.66 35.74 20.59
CA ASP A 109 -3.85 36.53 19.38
C ASP A 109 -5.28 36.39 18.83
N ALA A 110 -5.61 37.24 17.86
CA ALA A 110 -6.95 37.27 17.26
C ALA A 110 -7.27 35.97 16.50
N THR A 111 -6.26 35.32 15.92
CA THR A 111 -6.44 34.04 15.22
C THR A 111 -6.83 32.94 16.20
N PHE A 112 -6.15 32.83 17.35
CA PHE A 112 -6.50 31.87 18.40
C PHE A 112 -7.91 32.09 18.92
N ALA A 113 -8.27 33.34 19.21
CA ALA A 113 -9.63 33.68 19.65
C ALA A 113 -10.68 33.29 18.61
N HIS A 114 -10.41 33.56 17.32
CA HIS A 114 -11.29 33.19 16.21
C HIS A 114 -11.41 31.67 16.03
N LEU A 115 -10.33 30.90 16.21
CA LEU A 115 -10.36 29.45 16.09
C LEU A 115 -11.37 28.80 17.03
N PHE A 116 -11.64 29.41 18.19
CA PHE A 116 -12.53 28.85 19.21
C PHE A 116 -13.80 29.67 19.41
N GLU A 117 -14.06 30.66 18.56
CA GLU A 117 -15.21 31.57 18.66
C GLU A 117 -15.31 32.25 20.05
N LEU A 118 -14.14 32.60 20.62
CA LEU A 118 -14.02 33.20 21.95
C LEU A 118 -13.70 34.69 21.87
N ASP A 119 -14.13 35.43 22.89
CA ASP A 119 -13.56 36.75 23.18
C ASP A 119 -12.16 36.58 23.81
N ALA A 120 -11.13 37.20 23.25
CA ALA A 120 -9.77 37.15 23.79
C ALA A 120 -9.70 37.65 25.25
N ALA A 121 -10.60 38.57 25.65
CA ALA A 121 -10.71 39.04 27.03
C ALA A 121 -11.17 37.92 28.00
N ALA A 122 -11.86 36.89 27.50
CA ALA A 122 -12.30 35.76 28.31
C ALA A 122 -11.15 34.83 28.73
N LEU A 123 -9.99 34.92 28.08
CA LEU A 123 -8.80 34.12 28.39
C LEU A 123 -7.88 34.81 29.40
N GLY A 124 -7.86 36.14 29.47
CA GLY A 124 -6.86 36.90 30.22
C GLY A 124 -6.74 36.53 31.71
N ASN A 125 -5.52 36.19 32.14
CA ASN A 125 -5.11 35.89 33.52
C ASN A 125 -5.85 34.72 34.20
N ARG A 126 -6.52 33.88 33.41
CA ARG A 126 -7.16 32.63 33.89
C ARG A 126 -6.23 31.46 33.71
N ALA A 127 -6.31 30.48 34.62
CA ALA A 127 -5.68 29.18 34.39
C ALA A 127 -6.35 28.50 33.18
N LEU A 128 -5.59 27.72 32.41
CA LEU A 128 -6.11 27.01 31.23
C LEU A 128 -7.39 26.21 31.54
N ASP A 129 -7.46 25.57 32.71
CA ASP A 129 -8.62 24.79 33.15
C ASP A 129 -9.88 25.63 33.45
N ASP A 130 -9.70 26.93 33.71
CA ASP A 130 -10.76 27.90 34.03
C ASP A 130 -11.19 28.75 32.81
N THR A 131 -10.67 28.42 31.63
CA THR A 131 -11.02 29.10 30.37
C THR A 131 -12.28 28.50 29.73
N PRO A 132 -12.96 29.25 28.84
CA PRO A 132 -14.06 28.71 28.04
C PRO A 132 -13.60 27.80 26.89
N LEU A 133 -12.33 27.38 26.85
CA LEU A 133 -11.84 26.45 25.83
C LEU A 133 -12.48 25.06 25.99
N PRO A 134 -12.63 24.30 24.89
CA PRO A 134 -12.99 22.89 24.98
C PRO A 134 -12.05 22.13 25.93
N LYS A 135 -12.62 21.41 26.90
CA LYS A 135 -11.83 20.73 27.96
C LYS A 135 -10.69 19.84 27.42
N PRO A 136 -10.89 19.05 26.35
CA PRO A 136 -9.79 18.23 25.80
C PRO A 136 -8.62 19.09 25.28
N LEU A 137 -8.93 20.25 24.68
CA LEU A 137 -7.92 21.18 24.20
C LEU A 137 -7.17 21.85 25.35
N ALA A 138 -7.88 22.35 26.36
CA ALA A 138 -7.28 22.99 27.53
C ALA A 138 -6.28 22.03 28.23
N ALA A 139 -6.68 20.77 28.41
CA ALA A 139 -5.82 19.75 28.98
C ALA A 139 -4.57 19.48 28.13
N ALA A 140 -4.72 19.36 26.80
CA ALA A 140 -3.60 19.15 25.90
C ALA A 140 -2.62 20.34 25.86
N LEU A 141 -3.13 21.58 25.94
CA LEU A 141 -2.31 22.79 26.01
C LEU A 141 -1.53 22.85 27.33
N ALA A 142 -2.18 22.53 28.45
CA ALA A 142 -1.57 22.47 29.78
C ALA A 142 -0.44 21.44 29.82
N GLU A 143 -0.71 20.22 29.36
CA GLU A 143 0.27 19.14 29.33
C GLU A 143 1.47 19.46 28.42
N ALA A 144 1.22 20.05 27.25
CA ALA A 144 2.29 20.47 26.34
C ALA A 144 3.16 21.59 26.95
N ALA A 145 2.55 22.55 27.66
CA ALA A 145 3.25 23.65 28.32
C ALA A 145 4.09 23.15 29.50
N ASP A 146 3.52 22.32 30.37
CA ASP A 146 4.24 21.70 31.49
C ASP A 146 5.42 20.87 31.02
N ALA A 147 5.21 20.05 29.98
CA ALA A 147 6.28 19.23 29.40
C ALA A 147 7.39 20.07 28.74
N ALA A 148 7.06 21.26 28.22
CA ALA A 148 8.02 22.20 27.64
C ALA A 148 8.85 22.91 28.72
N LEU A 149 8.21 23.33 29.82
CA LEU A 149 8.87 23.93 30.98
C LEU A 149 9.78 22.93 31.70
N ALA A 150 9.28 21.73 31.99
CA ALA A 150 10.02 20.71 32.72
C ALA A 150 11.27 20.21 31.95
N GLY A 151 11.18 20.15 30.62
CA GLY A 151 12.26 19.67 29.77
C GLY A 151 13.14 20.76 29.14
N ASN A 152 12.83 22.05 29.37
CA ASN A 152 13.42 23.21 28.71
C ASN A 152 13.65 23.00 27.20
N GLY A 153 12.60 22.58 26.49
CA GLY A 153 12.68 22.27 25.08
C GLY A 153 11.33 22.27 24.39
N ILE A 154 11.38 22.43 23.06
CA ILE A 154 10.19 22.45 22.20
C ILE A 154 9.39 21.15 22.39
N ARG A 155 8.06 21.28 22.48
CA ARG A 155 7.14 20.14 22.50
C ARG A 155 6.13 20.25 21.38
N ARG A 156 5.78 19.09 20.83
CA ARG A 156 4.69 18.95 19.86
C ARG A 156 3.65 18.02 20.46
N ALA A 157 2.40 18.43 20.35
CA ALA A 157 1.25 17.63 20.75
C ALA A 157 0.16 17.73 19.68
N HIS A 158 -0.79 16.81 19.74
CA HIS A 158 -1.98 16.84 18.89
C HIS A 158 -3.20 16.53 19.75
N VAL A 159 -4.30 17.21 19.47
CA VAL A 159 -5.58 16.95 20.13
C VAL A 159 -6.69 16.89 19.10
N ALA A 160 -7.61 15.94 19.28
CA ALA A 160 -8.84 15.82 18.52
C ALA A 160 -10.02 15.70 19.48
N PHE A 161 -11.11 16.38 19.20
CA PHE A 161 -12.34 16.32 19.99
C PHE A 161 -13.57 16.59 19.10
N ASP A 162 -14.72 16.07 19.53
CA ASP A 162 -15.97 16.25 18.81
C ASP A 162 -16.64 17.57 19.22
N ASP A 163 -17.13 18.32 18.23
CA ASP A 163 -17.78 19.62 18.38
C ASP A 163 -19.04 19.67 17.49
N ASP A 164 -20.23 19.62 18.10
CA ASP A 164 -21.62 19.76 17.60
C ASP A 164 -22.05 19.11 16.25
N ASP A 165 -21.15 18.44 15.52
CA ASP A 165 -21.39 17.47 14.42
C ASP A 165 -20.07 17.04 13.72
N ALA A 166 -18.91 17.56 14.12
CA ALA A 166 -17.62 17.27 13.49
C ALA A 166 -16.48 17.08 14.51
N THR A 167 -15.61 16.12 14.24
CA THR A 167 -14.33 16.00 14.96
C THR A 167 -13.39 17.11 14.49
N ARG A 168 -12.98 17.97 15.42
CA ARG A 168 -11.99 19.03 15.20
C ARG A 168 -10.63 18.58 15.71
N SER A 169 -9.59 18.81 14.91
CA SER A 169 -8.22 18.39 15.20
C SER A 169 -7.26 19.57 15.17
N PHE A 170 -6.30 19.60 16.10
CA PHE A 170 -5.33 20.68 16.24
C PHE A 170 -3.95 20.13 16.53
N ALA A 171 -2.96 20.68 15.83
CA ALA A 171 -1.55 20.52 16.16
C ALA A 171 -1.11 21.64 17.12
N ILE A 172 -0.34 21.29 18.14
CA ILE A 172 0.14 22.20 19.18
C ILE A 172 1.67 22.17 19.16
N LEU A 173 2.28 23.34 19.07
CA LEU A 173 3.73 23.54 19.23
C LEU A 173 3.97 24.43 20.46
N ALA A 174 4.55 23.86 21.50
CA ALA A 174 4.92 24.57 22.71
C ALA A 174 6.40 24.95 22.67
N LEU A 175 6.66 26.26 22.77
CA LEU A 175 7.98 26.87 22.73
C LEU A 175 8.25 27.52 24.09
N PRO A 176 9.09 26.91 24.94
CA PRO A 176 9.40 27.47 26.24
C PRO A 176 10.29 28.71 26.10
N SER A 177 10.04 29.69 26.98
CA SER A 177 10.83 30.89 27.23
C SER A 177 11.17 30.96 28.73
N ALA A 178 11.82 32.04 29.18
CA ALA A 178 12.33 32.15 30.55
C ALA A 178 11.29 31.87 31.65
N ASP A 179 10.10 32.48 31.56
CA ASP A 179 9.01 32.33 32.54
C ASP A 179 7.64 32.07 31.88
N THR A 180 7.63 31.80 30.57
CA THR A 180 6.41 31.62 29.77
C THR A 180 6.57 30.51 28.74
N VAL A 181 5.45 30.01 28.23
CA VAL A 181 5.40 29.12 27.07
C VAL A 181 4.55 29.76 25.99
N THR A 182 5.10 29.84 24.78
CA THR A 182 4.32 30.21 23.59
C THR A 182 3.76 28.93 22.96
N LEU A 183 2.44 28.84 22.89
CA LEU A 183 1.68 27.76 22.29
C LEU A 183 1.17 28.22 20.92
N VAL A 184 1.69 27.62 19.87
CA VAL A 184 1.16 27.79 18.50
C VAL A 184 0.17 26.66 18.24
N VAL A 185 -1.05 27.01 17.87
CA VAL A 185 -2.16 26.08 17.66
C VAL A 185 -2.65 26.22 16.22
N SER A 186 -2.47 25.16 15.46
CA SER A 186 -2.82 25.10 14.04
C SER A 186 -3.98 24.13 13.84
N PRO A 187 -5.03 24.50 13.09
CA PRO A 187 -6.01 23.53 12.62
C PRO A 187 -5.29 22.46 11.82
N SER A 188 -5.42 21.21 12.26
CA SER A 188 -4.87 20.06 11.56
C SER A 188 -6.03 19.34 10.90
N ALA A 189 -5.89 18.98 9.62
CA ALA A 189 -6.66 17.85 9.13
C ALA A 189 -6.32 16.67 10.04
N ASN A 190 -7.33 15.92 10.47
CA ASN A 190 -7.21 14.87 11.48
C ASN A 190 -5.85 14.15 11.39
N ALA A 191 -4.99 14.19 12.42
CA ALA A 191 -3.71 13.47 12.36
C ALA A 191 -3.90 11.97 12.03
N SER A 192 -5.07 11.42 12.37
CA SER A 192 -5.54 10.12 11.91
C SER A 192 -5.72 10.03 10.38
N GLU A 193 -6.27 11.05 9.73
CA GLU A 193 -6.40 11.13 8.27
C GLU A 193 -5.05 11.34 7.59
N GLU A 194 -4.16 12.21 8.08
CA GLU A 194 -2.82 12.35 7.51
C GLU A 194 -2.00 11.05 7.64
N ALA A 195 -2.03 10.41 8.80
CA ALA A 195 -1.41 9.10 9.00
C ALA A 195 -2.04 8.03 8.12
N THR A 196 -3.36 8.06 7.92
CA THR A 196 -4.08 7.13 7.03
C THR A 196 -3.71 7.36 5.57
N VAL A 197 -3.65 8.60 5.12
CA VAL A 197 -3.23 8.97 3.75
C VAL A 197 -1.78 8.53 3.51
N GLY A 198 -0.88 8.82 4.45
CA GLY A 198 0.50 8.35 4.42
C GLY A 198 0.60 6.83 4.36
N ARG A 199 -0.19 6.11 5.17
CA ARG A 199 -0.22 4.64 5.17
C ARG A 199 -0.78 4.08 3.87
N VAL A 200 -1.85 4.64 3.32
CA VAL A 200 -2.41 4.23 2.01
C VAL A 200 -1.40 4.48 0.88
N ALA A 201 -0.70 5.61 0.90
CA ALA A 201 0.35 5.91 -0.07
C ALA A 201 1.51 4.90 0.01
N HIS A 202 1.93 4.55 1.23
CA HIS A 202 2.96 3.53 1.45
C HIS A 202 2.52 2.14 0.94
N LEU A 203 1.31 1.70 1.29
CA LEU A 203 0.77 0.42 0.84
C LEU A 203 0.64 0.34 -0.69
N ARG A 204 0.20 1.44 -1.34
CA ARG A 204 0.16 1.55 -2.80
C ARG A 204 1.54 1.42 -3.42
N ALA A 205 2.53 2.14 -2.88
CA ALA A 205 3.90 2.09 -3.39
C ALA A 205 4.50 0.68 -3.30
N GLU A 206 4.35 0.00 -2.16
CA GLU A 206 4.83 -1.37 -2.00
C GLU A 206 4.12 -2.36 -2.94
N ALA A 207 2.78 -2.25 -3.06
CA ALA A 207 2.02 -3.10 -3.97
C ALA A 207 2.43 -2.89 -5.43
N ALA A 208 2.63 -1.64 -5.85
CA ALA A 208 3.08 -1.31 -7.20
C ALA A 208 4.48 -1.85 -7.51
N LEU A 209 5.43 -1.71 -6.57
CA LEU A 209 6.78 -2.27 -6.71
C LEU A 209 6.72 -3.79 -6.84
N PHE A 210 5.99 -4.46 -5.95
CA PHE A 210 5.83 -5.90 -6.00
C PHE A 210 5.22 -6.36 -7.34
N MET A 211 4.14 -5.70 -7.78
CA MET A 211 3.44 -6.03 -9.02
C MET A 211 4.36 -5.86 -10.24
N ARG A 212 5.12 -4.76 -10.30
CA ARG A 212 6.10 -4.52 -11.37
C ARG A 212 7.10 -5.67 -11.47
N ASP A 213 7.70 -6.07 -10.35
CA ASP A 213 8.73 -7.10 -10.33
C ASP A 213 8.15 -8.49 -10.63
N HIS A 214 6.96 -8.77 -10.10
CA HIS A 214 6.23 -10.00 -10.36
C HIS A 214 5.89 -10.16 -11.85
N VAL A 215 5.33 -9.13 -12.48
CA VAL A 215 4.96 -9.14 -13.90
C VAL A 215 6.21 -9.26 -14.77
N LEU A 216 7.29 -8.54 -14.46
CA LEU A 216 8.52 -8.64 -15.23
C LEU A 216 9.08 -10.07 -15.19
N SER A 217 9.03 -10.73 -14.03
CA SER A 217 9.44 -12.14 -13.90
C SER A 217 8.56 -13.07 -14.75
N ILE A 218 7.23 -12.91 -14.74
CA ILE A 218 6.30 -13.75 -15.51
C ILE A 218 6.50 -13.55 -17.01
N VAL A 219 6.41 -12.29 -17.48
CA VAL A 219 6.51 -11.97 -18.90
C VAL A 219 7.84 -12.47 -19.46
N SER A 220 8.92 -12.34 -18.69
CA SER A 220 10.22 -12.84 -19.11
C SER A 220 10.31 -14.36 -19.18
N HIS A 221 9.64 -15.08 -18.27
CA HIS A 221 9.53 -16.54 -18.37
C HIS A 221 8.74 -16.95 -19.61
N ASP A 222 7.59 -16.31 -19.83
CA ASP A 222 6.68 -16.65 -20.92
C ASP A 222 7.25 -16.26 -22.30
N LEU A 223 8.12 -15.23 -22.38
CA LEU A 223 8.86 -14.86 -23.60
C LEU A 223 10.00 -15.81 -23.94
N ARG A 224 10.61 -16.51 -22.97
CA ARG A 224 11.71 -17.47 -23.26
C ARG A 224 11.23 -18.64 -24.11
N GLY A 225 10.02 -19.15 -23.89
CA GLY A 225 9.42 -20.24 -24.66
C GLY A 225 9.37 -19.99 -26.18
N PRO A 226 8.68 -18.94 -26.67
CA PRO A 226 8.61 -18.64 -28.09
C PRO A 226 9.97 -18.27 -28.68
N LEU A 227 10.85 -17.57 -27.93
CA LEU A 227 12.22 -17.29 -28.39
C LEU A 227 13.03 -18.57 -28.58
N ASN A 228 12.94 -19.52 -27.65
CA ASN A 228 13.58 -20.84 -27.79
C ASN A 228 13.02 -21.63 -29.00
N ALA A 229 11.72 -21.50 -29.29
CA ALA A 229 11.12 -22.11 -30.47
C ALA A 229 11.64 -21.48 -31.77
N ILE A 230 11.73 -20.15 -31.86
CA ILE A 230 12.30 -19.45 -33.02
C ILE A 230 13.77 -19.83 -33.19
N HIS A 231 14.54 -19.86 -32.11
CA HIS A 231 15.94 -20.30 -32.12
C HIS A 231 16.06 -21.73 -32.67
N SER A 232 15.24 -22.65 -32.17
CA SER A 232 15.23 -24.05 -32.60
C SER A 232 14.87 -24.21 -34.08
N TRP A 233 13.87 -23.49 -34.57
CA TRP A 233 13.49 -23.50 -35.98
C TRP A 233 14.54 -22.86 -36.89
N GLY A 234 15.23 -21.81 -36.42
CA GLY A 234 16.39 -21.26 -37.10
C GLY A 234 17.47 -22.31 -37.33
N TYR A 235 17.76 -23.11 -36.30
CA TYR A 235 18.73 -24.21 -36.38
C TYR A 235 18.28 -25.35 -37.32
N VAL A 236 16.98 -25.66 -37.36
CA VAL A 236 16.42 -26.63 -38.31
C VAL A 236 16.56 -26.14 -39.75
N LEU A 237 16.26 -24.86 -40.00
CA LEU A 237 16.32 -24.26 -41.32
C LEU A 237 17.76 -24.17 -41.85
N GLU A 238 18.75 -23.94 -41.00
CA GLU A 238 20.17 -23.95 -41.36
C GLU A 238 20.61 -25.26 -42.02
N ARG A 239 20.03 -26.40 -41.58
CA ARG A 239 20.32 -27.73 -42.14
C ARG A 239 19.53 -28.05 -43.42
N LYS A 240 18.57 -27.21 -43.80
CA LYS A 240 17.66 -27.43 -44.93
C LYS A 240 17.85 -26.43 -46.08
N VAL A 241 18.35 -25.24 -45.77
CA VAL A 241 18.66 -24.18 -46.74
C VAL A 241 19.98 -24.50 -47.45
N ASP A 242 20.06 -24.20 -48.75
CA ASP A 242 21.31 -24.35 -49.51
C ASP A 242 22.38 -23.41 -48.95
N ALA A 243 23.54 -23.97 -48.58
CA ALA A 243 24.69 -23.22 -48.10
C ALA A 243 25.22 -22.22 -49.13
N LYS A 244 24.90 -22.42 -50.42
CA LYS A 244 25.30 -21.53 -51.52
C LYS A 244 24.35 -20.36 -51.76
N ASP A 245 23.25 -20.25 -51.01
CA ASP A 245 22.37 -19.08 -51.08
C ASP A 245 22.79 -18.03 -50.03
N PRO A 246 23.56 -16.98 -50.42
CA PRO A 246 24.03 -15.96 -49.49
C PRO A 246 22.91 -15.05 -48.96
N ALA A 247 21.73 -15.00 -49.60
CA ALA A 247 20.60 -14.25 -49.07
C ALA A 247 19.95 -15.02 -47.91
N ALA A 248 19.74 -16.34 -48.09
CA ALA A 248 19.15 -17.19 -47.07
C ALA A 248 20.07 -17.34 -45.83
N GLN A 249 21.38 -17.47 -46.03
CA GLN A 249 22.36 -17.52 -44.93
C GLN A 249 22.41 -16.21 -44.12
N ARG A 250 22.31 -15.05 -44.79
CA ARG A 250 22.21 -13.75 -44.11
C ARG A 250 20.92 -13.63 -43.31
N ALA A 251 19.79 -14.10 -43.83
CA ALA A 251 18.52 -14.09 -43.12
C ALA A 251 18.55 -14.95 -41.85
N LEU A 252 19.11 -16.17 -41.92
CA LEU A 252 19.27 -17.06 -40.75
C LEU A 252 20.18 -16.46 -39.68
N THR A 253 21.29 -15.86 -40.09
CA THR A 253 22.21 -15.16 -39.17
C THR A 253 21.50 -13.98 -38.49
N GLY A 254 20.69 -13.23 -39.24
CA GLY A 254 19.87 -12.14 -38.70
C GLY A 254 18.84 -12.61 -37.66
N ILE A 255 18.14 -13.72 -37.94
CA ILE A 255 17.18 -14.32 -37.00
C ILE A 255 17.89 -14.76 -35.72
N ARG A 256 19.01 -15.48 -35.82
CA ARG A 256 19.76 -15.97 -34.66
C ARG A 256 20.27 -14.82 -33.78
N SER A 257 20.97 -13.86 -34.38
CA SER A 257 21.51 -12.71 -33.64
C SER A 257 20.40 -11.87 -32.99
N GLY A 258 19.25 -11.71 -33.67
CA GLY A 258 18.08 -11.05 -33.11
C GLY A 258 17.52 -11.80 -31.88
N VAL A 259 17.38 -13.12 -31.96
CA VAL A 259 16.91 -13.95 -30.83
C VAL A 259 17.90 -13.91 -29.66
N GLU A 260 19.19 -14.07 -29.91
CA GLU A 260 20.25 -13.99 -28.88
C GLU A 260 20.24 -12.64 -28.17
N GLN A 261 20.10 -11.54 -28.93
CA GLN A 261 19.99 -10.19 -28.37
C GLN A 261 18.72 -10.05 -27.50
N GLN A 262 17.58 -10.58 -27.94
CA GLN A 262 16.33 -10.51 -27.19
C GLN A 262 16.41 -11.29 -25.88
N VAL A 263 16.99 -12.50 -25.90
CA VAL A 263 17.20 -13.33 -24.70
C VAL A 263 18.10 -12.59 -23.70
N LYS A 264 19.22 -12.01 -24.15
CA LYS A 264 20.12 -11.26 -23.29
C LYS A 264 19.45 -10.05 -22.63
N LEU A 265 18.63 -9.30 -23.37
CA LEU A 265 17.89 -8.16 -22.82
C LEU A 265 16.86 -8.60 -21.77
N ILE A 266 16.19 -9.73 -21.99
CA ILE A 266 15.26 -10.31 -21.03
C ILE A 266 16.01 -10.74 -19.75
N GLU A 267 17.13 -11.44 -19.87
CA GLU A 267 17.94 -11.87 -18.72
C GLU A 267 18.42 -10.68 -17.88
N GLN A 268 18.95 -9.63 -18.52
CA GLN A 268 19.39 -8.41 -17.83
C GLN A 268 18.25 -7.70 -17.08
N SER A 269 17.03 -7.72 -17.64
CA SER A 269 15.87 -7.11 -17.02
C SER A 269 15.38 -7.93 -15.81
N VAL A 270 15.42 -9.27 -15.90
CA VAL A 270 14.98 -10.19 -14.84
C VAL A 270 15.95 -10.27 -13.68
N ASP A 271 17.25 -10.33 -13.95
CA ASP A 271 18.26 -10.55 -12.90
C ASP A 271 18.26 -9.43 -11.86
N THR A 272 17.90 -8.21 -12.26
CA THR A 272 17.67 -7.07 -11.36
C THR A 272 16.46 -7.31 -10.43
N THR A 273 15.33 -7.79 -10.96
CA THR A 273 14.10 -8.05 -10.19
C THR A 273 14.10 -9.30 -9.30
N ARG A 274 14.92 -10.31 -9.63
CA ARG A 274 15.05 -11.55 -8.85
C ARG A 274 15.74 -11.36 -7.50
N ALA A 275 16.60 -10.35 -7.38
CA ALA A 275 17.30 -10.04 -6.14
C ALA A 275 16.33 -9.51 -5.06
N GLU A 276 15.31 -8.76 -5.46
CA GLU A 276 14.36 -8.10 -4.55
C GLU A 276 13.19 -9.02 -4.15
N THR A 277 12.89 -10.04 -4.96
CA THR A 277 11.73 -10.92 -4.75
C THR A 277 12.05 -12.24 -4.03
N ARG A 278 13.28 -12.51 -3.59
CA ARG A 278 13.62 -13.78 -2.88
C ARG A 278 13.29 -13.69 -1.38
N ALA A 279 12.16 -14.34 -1.02
CA ALA A 279 11.60 -14.52 0.32
C ALA A 279 11.14 -13.23 1.03
N VAL A 280 9.85 -13.14 1.35
CA VAL A 280 9.38 -12.17 2.34
C VAL A 280 9.91 -12.65 3.68
N SER A 281 10.88 -11.95 4.25
CA SER A 281 11.21 -12.15 5.67
C SER A 281 9.99 -11.70 6.47
N LEU A 282 9.39 -12.63 7.20
CA LEU A 282 8.24 -12.36 8.06
C LEU A 282 8.72 -12.07 9.48
N SER A 283 8.16 -11.01 10.07
CA SER A 283 8.28 -10.75 11.49
C SER A 283 7.02 -11.28 12.19
N LEU A 284 7.00 -12.58 12.47
CA LEU A 284 5.83 -13.25 13.07
C LEU A 284 5.58 -12.75 14.50
N ALA A 285 4.34 -12.41 14.80
CA ALA A 285 3.83 -12.05 16.12
C ALA A 285 2.38 -12.52 16.28
N PRO A 286 1.84 -12.61 17.51
CA PRO A 286 0.40 -12.78 17.72
C PRO A 286 -0.35 -11.56 17.18
N VAL A 287 -1.29 -11.79 16.26
CA VAL A 287 -2.10 -10.74 15.62
C VAL A 287 -3.58 -11.00 15.88
N ALA A 288 -4.24 -10.08 16.57
CA ALA A 288 -5.68 -10.10 16.74
C ALA A 288 -6.37 -9.85 15.39
N VAL A 289 -7.20 -10.82 14.97
CA VAL A 289 -7.80 -10.84 13.64
C VAL A 289 -8.80 -9.70 13.45
N ARG A 290 -9.67 -9.47 14.44
CA ARG A 290 -10.73 -8.47 14.33
C ARG A 290 -10.18 -7.04 14.17
N PRO A 291 -9.26 -6.54 15.02
CA PRO A 291 -8.64 -5.23 14.83
C PRO A 291 -7.90 -5.08 13.50
N LEU A 292 -7.23 -6.15 13.04
CA LEU A 292 -6.52 -6.14 11.76
C LEU A 292 -7.48 -5.98 10.57
N LEU A 293 -8.62 -6.69 10.61
CA LEU A 293 -9.67 -6.58 9.59
C LEU A 293 -10.27 -5.17 9.55
N ASP A 294 -10.65 -4.64 10.71
CA ASP A 294 -11.25 -3.31 10.84
C ASP A 294 -10.28 -2.22 10.34
N LYS A 295 -9.00 -2.31 10.69
CA LYS A 295 -7.94 -1.43 10.18
C LYS A 295 -7.82 -1.50 8.65
N SER A 296 -7.86 -2.71 8.09
CA SER A 296 -7.71 -2.92 6.64
C SER A 296 -8.91 -2.35 5.86
N VAL A 297 -10.13 -2.49 6.40
CA VAL A 297 -11.35 -1.88 5.86
C VAL A 297 -11.28 -0.36 5.92
N ALA A 298 -10.80 0.22 7.02
CA ALA A 298 -10.61 1.67 7.13
C ALA A 298 -9.64 2.21 6.07
N LEU A 299 -8.50 1.52 5.87
CA LEU A 299 -7.52 1.87 4.84
C LEU A 299 -8.08 1.75 3.41
N ALA A 300 -8.90 0.73 3.13
CA ALA A 300 -9.55 0.57 1.83
C ALA A 300 -10.63 1.63 1.58
N ARG A 301 -11.37 2.04 2.63
CA ARG A 301 -12.32 3.16 2.56
C ARG A 301 -11.62 4.47 2.19
N ALA A 302 -10.44 4.72 2.77
CA ALA A 302 -9.66 5.92 2.52
C ALA A 302 -8.96 5.96 1.15
N SER A 303 -8.86 4.83 0.43
CA SER A 303 -8.08 4.75 -0.81
C SER A 303 -8.88 5.13 -2.07
N SER A 304 -9.87 4.33 -2.45
CA SER A 304 -10.67 4.50 -3.69
C SER A 304 -12.17 4.29 -3.47
N ALA A 305 -12.57 3.57 -2.42
CA ALA A 305 -13.97 3.27 -2.16
C ALA A 305 -14.82 4.53 -1.90
N ARG A 306 -14.34 5.49 -1.09
CA ARG A 306 -15.07 6.74 -0.80
C ARG A 306 -15.39 7.54 -2.08
N SER A 307 -14.43 7.66 -3.00
CA SER A 307 -14.62 8.40 -4.27
C SER A 307 -15.61 7.73 -5.25
N ARG A 308 -15.92 6.46 -5.01
CA ARG A 308 -16.75 5.60 -5.88
C ARG A 308 -18.08 5.22 -5.22
N GLY A 309 -18.35 5.69 -4.01
CA GLY A 309 -19.55 5.36 -3.24
C GLY A 309 -19.61 3.92 -2.75
N VAL A 310 -18.52 3.15 -2.87
CA VAL A 310 -18.52 1.74 -2.50
C VAL A 310 -18.55 1.59 -0.98
N THR A 311 -19.44 0.75 -0.48
CA THR A 311 -19.55 0.43 0.95
C THR A 311 -18.99 -0.95 1.26
N PHE A 312 -18.53 -1.16 2.50
CA PHE A 312 -18.06 -2.47 2.97
C PHE A 312 -18.98 -2.95 4.10
N ALA A 313 -19.61 -4.11 3.89
CA ALA A 313 -20.37 -4.83 4.89
C ALA A 313 -19.52 -5.97 5.46
N VAL A 314 -19.20 -5.90 6.75
CA VAL A 314 -18.31 -6.88 7.41
C VAL A 314 -19.15 -7.81 8.29
N GLU A 315 -19.13 -9.10 7.95
CA GLU A 315 -19.78 -10.18 8.69
C GLU A 315 -18.70 -11.10 9.26
N SER A 316 -18.36 -10.88 10.53
CA SER A 316 -17.33 -11.67 11.21
C SER A 316 -17.79 -12.02 12.63
N PRO A 317 -17.98 -13.32 12.94
CA PRO A 317 -18.21 -13.76 14.32
C PRO A 317 -16.95 -13.64 15.20
N LEU A 318 -15.80 -13.27 14.62
CA LEU A 318 -14.54 -13.17 15.32
C LEU A 318 -14.50 -11.95 16.24
N ALA A 319 -14.01 -12.16 17.45
CA ALA A 319 -13.89 -11.15 18.50
C ALA A 319 -12.47 -11.12 19.06
N GLU A 320 -11.95 -12.25 19.54
CA GLU A 320 -10.69 -12.35 20.29
C GLU A 320 -9.66 -13.26 19.62
N GLU A 321 -9.99 -13.88 18.49
CA GLU A 321 -9.14 -14.81 17.77
C GLU A 321 -7.85 -14.15 17.30
N GLN A 322 -6.75 -14.89 17.44
CA GLN A 322 -5.43 -14.46 17.04
C GLN A 322 -4.80 -15.47 16.07
N VAL A 323 -3.95 -14.95 15.18
CA VAL A 323 -3.09 -15.75 14.31
C VAL A 323 -1.63 -15.40 14.58
N GLU A 324 -0.71 -16.33 14.33
CA GLU A 324 0.72 -16.02 14.30
C GLU A 324 1.08 -15.55 12.90
N GLY A 325 1.45 -14.28 12.77
CA GLY A 325 1.69 -13.68 11.48
C GLY A 325 2.39 -12.34 11.54
N ASP A 326 2.79 -11.86 10.38
CA ASP A 326 3.35 -10.52 10.23
C ASP A 326 2.19 -9.52 10.02
N PRO A 327 1.92 -8.64 11.01
CA PRO A 327 0.77 -7.74 10.95
C PRO A 327 0.85 -6.75 9.79
N GLU A 328 2.05 -6.35 9.36
CA GLU A 328 2.21 -5.43 8.23
C GLU A 328 1.85 -6.13 6.92
N ARG A 329 2.38 -7.33 6.71
CA ARG A 329 2.11 -8.12 5.50
C ARG A 329 0.65 -8.56 5.41
N LEU A 330 0.05 -8.97 6.53
CA LEU A 330 -1.37 -9.31 6.58
C LEU A 330 -2.27 -8.10 6.31
N THR A 331 -1.94 -6.91 6.87
CA THR A 331 -2.64 -5.65 6.56
C THR A 331 -2.56 -5.35 5.06
N GLN A 332 -1.38 -5.52 4.47
CA GLN A 332 -1.14 -5.27 3.05
C GLN A 332 -1.96 -6.19 2.15
N MET A 333 -2.01 -7.50 2.45
CA MET A 333 -2.85 -8.46 1.75
C MET A 333 -4.33 -8.09 1.82
N LEU A 334 -4.86 -7.87 3.02
CA LEU A 334 -6.27 -7.54 3.22
C LEU A 334 -6.65 -6.21 2.54
N TRP A 335 -5.82 -5.18 2.70
CA TRP A 335 -6.03 -3.90 2.04
C TRP A 335 -6.08 -4.05 0.52
N LEU A 336 -5.17 -4.83 -0.06
CA LEU A 336 -5.13 -5.03 -1.51
C LEU A 336 -6.33 -5.82 -2.03
N MET A 337 -6.79 -6.84 -1.30
CA MET A 337 -8.03 -7.55 -1.61
C MET A 337 -9.24 -6.61 -1.63
N LEU A 338 -9.37 -5.79 -0.59
CA LEU A 338 -10.49 -4.85 -0.44
C LEU A 338 -10.43 -3.70 -1.47
N ALA A 339 -9.24 -3.16 -1.74
CA ALA A 339 -9.04 -2.14 -2.75
C ALA A 339 -9.34 -2.67 -4.15
N PHE A 340 -8.90 -3.89 -4.47
CA PHE A 340 -9.24 -4.55 -5.74
C PHE A 340 -10.75 -4.76 -5.87
N ALA A 341 -11.38 -5.35 -4.85
CA ALA A 341 -12.82 -5.60 -4.87
C ALA A 341 -13.63 -4.32 -5.06
N ALA A 342 -13.24 -3.24 -4.35
CA ALA A 342 -13.82 -1.94 -4.57
C ALA A 342 -13.63 -1.51 -6.03
N GLU A 343 -12.39 -1.41 -6.53
CA GLU A 343 -12.06 -0.95 -7.89
C GLU A 343 -12.72 -1.76 -9.01
N ALA A 344 -12.95 -3.04 -8.76
CA ALA A 344 -13.63 -3.93 -9.68
C ALA A 344 -15.16 -3.84 -9.62
N SER A 345 -15.75 -3.12 -8.66
CA SER A 345 -17.21 -2.98 -8.55
C SER A 345 -17.80 -1.77 -9.30
N PRO A 346 -19.10 -1.81 -9.64
CA PRO A 346 -19.83 -0.61 -10.01
C PRO A 346 -19.77 0.49 -8.94
N ARG A 347 -20.10 1.73 -9.32
CA ARG A 347 -20.33 2.81 -8.35
C ARG A 347 -21.46 2.43 -7.39
N ASP A 348 -21.35 2.92 -6.16
CA ASP A 348 -22.36 2.75 -5.10
C ASP A 348 -22.65 1.28 -4.71
N ALA A 349 -21.78 0.35 -5.11
CA ALA A 349 -21.91 -1.07 -4.80
C ALA A 349 -21.55 -1.39 -3.34
N THR A 350 -21.99 -2.54 -2.87
CA THR A 350 -21.62 -3.10 -1.56
C THR A 350 -20.67 -4.26 -1.75
N VAL A 351 -19.50 -4.17 -1.13
CA VAL A 351 -18.54 -5.28 -1.00
C VAL A 351 -18.81 -5.98 0.33
N GLN A 352 -19.05 -7.29 0.27
CA GLN A 352 -19.29 -8.12 1.45
C GLN A 352 -17.97 -8.77 1.87
N VAL A 353 -17.66 -8.68 3.16
CA VAL A 353 -16.44 -9.23 3.75
C VAL A 353 -16.87 -10.20 4.83
N SER A 354 -16.61 -11.49 4.64
CA SER A 354 -16.80 -12.49 5.69
C SER A 354 -15.46 -12.98 6.21
N SER A 355 -15.37 -13.19 7.52
CA SER A 355 -14.12 -13.64 8.14
C SER A 355 -14.43 -14.63 9.25
N VAL A 356 -13.85 -15.83 9.17
CA VAL A 356 -14.12 -16.93 10.11
C VAL A 356 -12.84 -17.69 10.42
N VAL A 357 -12.82 -18.39 11.55
CA VAL A 357 -11.78 -19.36 11.88
C VAL A 357 -12.41 -20.74 11.84
N GLU A 358 -11.99 -21.56 10.88
CA GLU A 358 -12.52 -22.90 10.64
C GLU A 358 -11.37 -23.87 10.35
N GLY A 359 -11.36 -25.04 11.02
CA GLY A 359 -10.38 -26.09 10.74
C GLY A 359 -8.92 -25.67 10.96
N GLY A 360 -8.64 -24.78 11.92
CA GLY A 360 -7.30 -24.27 12.19
C GLY A 360 -6.80 -23.22 11.21
N MET A 361 -7.69 -22.72 10.34
CA MET A 361 -7.37 -21.68 9.37
C MET A 361 -8.26 -20.47 9.60
N TRP A 362 -7.65 -19.29 9.63
CA TRP A 362 -8.37 -18.04 9.49
C TRP A 362 -8.65 -17.81 8.00
N ARG A 363 -9.94 -17.84 7.61
CA ARG A 363 -10.42 -17.56 6.26
C ARG A 363 -11.05 -16.18 6.21
N THR A 364 -10.68 -15.38 5.21
CA THR A 364 -11.37 -14.13 4.87
C THR A 364 -11.79 -14.18 3.41
N ASP A 365 -13.09 -14.01 3.16
CA ASP A 365 -13.69 -13.97 1.84
C ASP A 365 -14.21 -12.55 1.55
N VAL A 366 -13.89 -12.02 0.37
CA VAL A 366 -14.34 -10.71 -0.11
C VAL A 366 -15.16 -10.92 -1.37
N ARG A 367 -16.48 -10.71 -1.26
CA ARG A 367 -17.47 -10.92 -2.31
C ARG A 367 -17.95 -9.59 -2.87
N PHE A 368 -18.01 -9.47 -4.19
CA PHE A 368 -18.33 -8.22 -4.88
C PHE A 368 -18.86 -8.49 -6.30
N THR A 369 -19.70 -7.60 -6.80
CA THR A 369 -20.11 -7.60 -8.23
C THR A 369 -19.01 -6.98 -9.07
N THR A 370 -18.69 -7.58 -10.20
CA THR A 370 -17.63 -7.11 -11.09
C THR A 370 -18.15 -6.14 -12.16
N SER A 371 -17.28 -5.21 -12.59
CA SER A 371 -17.52 -4.24 -13.65
C SER A 371 -16.24 -4.02 -14.46
N ALA A 372 -16.24 -4.44 -15.72
CA ALA A 372 -15.16 -4.21 -16.65
C ALA A 372 -14.95 -2.71 -16.92
N GLN A 373 -16.05 -1.94 -16.97
CA GLN A 373 -16.00 -0.49 -17.09
C GLN A 373 -15.27 0.13 -15.88
N ALA A 374 -15.55 -0.32 -14.66
CA ALA A 374 -14.88 0.20 -13.47
C ALA A 374 -13.35 0.00 -13.54
N LEU A 375 -12.89 -1.18 -13.98
CA LEU A 375 -11.46 -1.48 -14.10
C LEU A 375 -10.76 -0.75 -15.25
N THR A 376 -11.49 -0.36 -16.30
CA THR A 376 -10.93 0.25 -17.51
C THR A 376 -11.08 1.78 -17.57
N ASP A 377 -11.89 2.38 -16.71
CA ASP A 377 -12.06 3.83 -16.62
C ASP A 377 -10.73 4.50 -16.20
N ALA A 378 -10.11 5.23 -17.14
CA ALA A 378 -8.87 5.95 -16.92
C ALA A 378 -9.04 7.23 -16.08
N SER A 379 -10.27 7.73 -15.93
CA SER A 379 -10.58 8.92 -15.15
C SER A 379 -10.82 8.65 -13.66
N ALA A 380 -11.12 7.40 -13.30
CA ALA A 380 -11.33 6.99 -11.93
C ALA A 380 -9.98 6.88 -11.17
N PRO A 381 -9.95 7.24 -9.87
CA PRO A 381 -8.78 6.99 -9.03
C PRO A 381 -8.64 5.48 -8.75
N HIS A 382 -7.44 4.96 -9.01
CA HIS A 382 -7.12 3.54 -8.82
C HIS A 382 -5.87 3.38 -7.95
N ALA A 383 -5.89 2.38 -7.07
CA ALA A 383 -4.74 1.92 -6.31
C ALA A 383 -3.87 0.95 -7.12
N LEU A 384 -4.46 0.24 -8.07
CA LEU A 384 -3.78 -0.72 -8.93
C LEU A 384 -3.29 -0.09 -10.23
N GLU A 385 -2.19 -0.60 -10.76
CA GLU A 385 -1.67 -0.22 -12.08
C GLU A 385 -2.62 -0.62 -13.23
N ALA A 386 -2.70 0.21 -14.26
CA ALA A 386 -3.63 0.01 -15.38
C ALA A 386 -3.44 -1.33 -16.12
N PHE A 387 -2.19 -1.78 -16.28
CA PHE A 387 -1.91 -3.08 -16.91
C PHE A 387 -2.43 -4.25 -16.09
N ALA A 388 -2.38 -4.17 -14.76
CA ALA A 388 -2.85 -5.22 -13.87
C ALA A 388 -4.38 -5.30 -13.84
N ARG A 389 -5.05 -4.14 -13.88
CA ARG A 389 -6.52 -4.09 -14.00
C ARG A 389 -7.01 -4.70 -15.31
N ARG A 390 -6.34 -4.39 -16.43
CA ARG A 390 -6.64 -5.00 -17.74
C ARG A 390 -6.40 -6.51 -17.72
N GLN A 391 -5.28 -6.95 -17.18
CA GLN A 391 -4.97 -8.38 -17.11
C GLN A 391 -5.97 -9.15 -16.24
N ALA A 392 -6.55 -8.54 -15.22
CA ALA A 392 -7.58 -9.18 -14.40
C ALA A 392 -8.86 -9.54 -15.18
N LEU A 393 -9.14 -8.85 -16.30
CA LEU A 393 -10.27 -9.11 -17.19
C LEU A 393 -9.98 -10.22 -18.22
N GLU A 394 -8.72 -10.65 -18.36
CA GLU A 394 -8.37 -11.69 -19.31
C GLU A 394 -8.74 -13.08 -18.78
N PRO A 395 -9.17 -14.02 -19.66
CA PRO A 395 -9.37 -15.40 -19.27
C PRO A 395 -8.09 -15.98 -18.68
N ARG A 396 -8.20 -16.61 -17.51
CA ARG A 396 -7.04 -17.18 -16.82
C ARG A 396 -6.59 -18.47 -17.47
N GLU A 397 -5.37 -18.48 -18.01
CA GLU A 397 -4.70 -19.73 -18.33
C GLU A 397 -4.38 -20.51 -17.05
N ALA A 398 -4.83 -21.77 -16.98
CA ALA A 398 -4.51 -22.73 -15.91
C ALA A 398 -4.72 -22.20 -14.47
N GLY A 399 -5.70 -21.31 -14.24
CA GLY A 399 -6.01 -20.81 -12.89
C GLY A 399 -4.95 -19.89 -12.28
N ARG A 400 -4.10 -19.25 -13.11
CA ARG A 400 -3.10 -18.26 -12.65
C ARG A 400 -3.76 -17.10 -11.86
N ILE A 401 -3.07 -16.59 -10.84
CA ILE A 401 -3.55 -15.42 -10.10
C ILE A 401 -3.40 -14.16 -10.96
N ALA A 402 -4.39 -13.26 -10.90
CA ALA A 402 -4.31 -11.95 -11.53
C ALA A 402 -3.10 -11.17 -11.01
N TRP A 403 -2.40 -10.46 -11.87
CA TRP A 403 -1.13 -9.79 -11.53
C TRP A 403 -1.26 -8.84 -10.35
N GLY A 404 -2.39 -8.12 -10.26
CA GLY A 404 -2.68 -7.21 -9.14
C GLY A 404 -2.96 -7.90 -7.81
N LEU A 405 -3.14 -9.23 -7.79
CA LEU A 405 -3.44 -10.02 -6.59
C LEU A 405 -2.32 -11.01 -6.23
N ALA A 406 -1.22 -11.02 -6.98
CA ALA A 406 -0.11 -11.92 -6.74
C ALA A 406 0.55 -11.71 -5.36
N LEU A 407 0.53 -10.47 -4.84
CA LEU A 407 1.00 -10.16 -3.50
C LEU A 407 0.17 -10.89 -2.44
N CYS A 408 -1.15 -10.92 -2.60
CA CYS A 408 -2.05 -11.61 -1.69
C CYS A 408 -1.70 -13.10 -1.61
N LYS A 409 -1.47 -13.75 -2.75
CA LYS A 409 -1.02 -15.15 -2.80
C LYS A 409 0.29 -15.36 -2.06
N ARG A 410 1.29 -14.55 -2.36
CA ARG A 410 2.62 -14.68 -1.75
C ARG A 410 2.59 -14.46 -0.24
N VAL A 411 1.83 -13.47 0.24
CA VAL A 411 1.66 -13.24 1.68
C VAL A 411 0.95 -14.42 2.33
N ALA A 412 -0.16 -14.90 1.76
CA ALA A 412 -0.89 -16.03 2.31
C ALA A 412 -0.05 -17.31 2.38
N GLU A 413 0.69 -17.64 1.31
CA GLU A 413 1.59 -18.79 1.26
C GLU A 413 2.76 -18.67 2.24
N ALA A 414 3.32 -17.46 2.42
CA ALA A 414 4.38 -17.23 3.41
C ALA A 414 3.90 -17.47 4.85
N HIS A 415 2.60 -17.33 5.12
CA HIS A 415 1.96 -17.64 6.40
C HIS A 415 1.36 -19.07 6.45
N GLY A 416 1.84 -19.98 5.60
CA GLY A 416 1.41 -21.39 5.60
C GLY A 416 -0.02 -21.63 5.08
N GLY A 417 -0.61 -20.63 4.43
CA GLY A 417 -1.97 -20.68 3.93
C GLY A 417 -2.06 -20.62 2.40
N GLY A 418 -3.10 -19.99 1.88
CA GLY A 418 -3.35 -19.92 0.44
C GLY A 418 -4.29 -18.79 0.04
N PHE A 419 -4.25 -18.44 -1.23
CA PHE A 419 -5.08 -17.40 -1.81
C PHE A 419 -5.70 -17.88 -3.12
N GLU A 420 -6.99 -17.60 -3.29
CA GLU A 420 -7.77 -17.94 -4.47
C GLU A 420 -8.63 -16.75 -4.89
N HIS A 421 -8.96 -16.69 -6.18
CA HIS A 421 -9.95 -15.75 -6.68
C HIS A 421 -10.76 -16.35 -7.83
N ALA A 422 -12.02 -15.92 -7.96
CA ALA A 422 -12.87 -16.25 -9.09
C ALA A 422 -12.43 -15.53 -10.38
N ASN A 423 -12.98 -15.96 -11.54
CA ASN A 423 -12.79 -15.20 -12.78
C ASN A 423 -13.51 -13.86 -12.63
N ILE A 424 -12.93 -12.80 -13.19
CA ILE A 424 -13.61 -11.50 -13.24
C ILE A 424 -14.40 -11.47 -14.54
N VAL A 425 -15.68 -11.86 -14.45
CA VAL A 425 -16.61 -11.89 -15.58
C VAL A 425 -17.62 -10.77 -15.40
N ASP A 426 -17.61 -9.80 -16.31
CA ASP A 426 -18.39 -8.56 -16.19
C ASP A 426 -19.85 -8.79 -15.79
N GLY A 427 -20.30 -8.10 -14.74
CA GLY A 427 -21.65 -8.22 -14.20
C GLY A 427 -21.89 -9.42 -13.27
N GLU A 428 -20.97 -10.40 -13.22
CA GLU A 428 -21.06 -11.52 -12.29
C GLU A 428 -20.46 -11.20 -10.92
N GLU A 429 -20.86 -11.99 -9.93
CA GLU A 429 -20.28 -11.95 -8.60
C GLU A 429 -18.95 -12.70 -8.57
N ALA A 430 -17.93 -12.08 -7.98
CA ALA A 430 -16.63 -12.67 -7.75
C ALA A 430 -16.31 -12.73 -6.26
N VAL A 431 -15.47 -13.69 -5.90
CA VAL A 431 -14.96 -13.86 -4.53
C VAL A 431 -13.44 -13.91 -4.57
N LEU A 432 -12.79 -13.15 -3.68
CA LEU A 432 -11.38 -13.31 -3.31
C LEU A 432 -11.34 -14.03 -1.95
N SER A 433 -10.54 -15.08 -1.84
CA SER A 433 -10.46 -15.89 -0.62
C SER A 433 -9.01 -16.01 -0.17
N ALA A 434 -8.72 -15.56 1.06
CA ALA A 434 -7.43 -15.76 1.72
C ALA A 434 -7.60 -16.69 2.92
N ARG A 435 -6.66 -17.62 3.08
CA ARG A 435 -6.58 -18.56 4.22
C ARG A 435 -5.21 -18.42 4.85
N ILE A 436 -5.16 -18.31 6.18
CA ILE A 436 -3.93 -18.18 6.98
C ILE A 436 -3.97 -19.22 8.11
N ALA A 437 -2.85 -19.87 8.39
CA ALA A 437 -2.79 -20.83 9.50
C ALA A 437 -2.95 -20.12 10.85
N VAL A 438 -3.79 -20.66 11.72
CA VAL A 438 -3.91 -20.21 13.11
C VAL A 438 -2.79 -20.86 13.92
N ALA A 439 -2.15 -20.12 14.82
CA ALA A 439 -1.05 -20.64 15.63
C ALA A 439 -1.55 -21.75 16.58
N GLY A 440 -0.81 -22.85 16.69
CA GLY A 440 -0.96 -23.80 17.79
C GLY A 440 -2.03 -24.90 17.66
N MET A 441 -2.14 -25.57 16.50
CA MET A 441 -2.63 -26.95 16.43
C MET A 441 -1.58 -27.90 15.89
#